data_AF-A0A0D7B2A1-F1
#
_entry.id   AF-A0A0D7B2A1-F1
#
_cell.length_a   1.000
_cell.length_b   1.000
_cell.length_c   1.000
_cell.angle_alpha   90.00
_cell.angle_beta   90.00
_cell.angle_gamma   90.00
#
_symmetry.space_group_name_H-M   'P 1'
#
loop_
_entity.id
_entity.type
_entity.pdbx_description
1 polymer ?
#
loop_
_entity_poly.entity_id
_entity_poly.type
_entity_poly.pdbx_seq_one_letter_code
_entity_poly.pdbx_strand_id
1 'polypeptide(L)' 'MSDDESMTAQSGNEDEGSEDEFQVEVLLGARVAEDGTWQYLVKWYGYDKVSDNTWEPEANLQDSCRRI' A
#
# COMPACT_ATOMS: atom_id res chain seq x y z
N MET A 1 1.47 35.86 -40.37
CA MET A 1 1.50 36.81 -39.25
C MET A 1 0.11 36.85 -38.65
N SER A 2 0.03 36.79 -37.31
CA SER A 2 -1.14 37.00 -36.43
C SER A 2 -2.29 36.00 -36.57
N ASP A 3 -2.97 35.53 -35.53
CA ASP A 3 -2.89 35.59 -34.06
C ASP A 3 -4.03 34.66 -33.61
N ASP A 4 -3.83 33.73 -32.66
CA ASP A 4 -4.95 33.20 -31.85
C ASP A 4 -4.43 32.43 -30.63
N GLU A 5 -5.17 32.59 -29.54
CA GLU A 5 -4.68 32.65 -28.17
C GLU A 5 -4.73 31.31 -27.41
N SER A 6 -3.83 31.21 -26.42
CA SER A 6 -4.02 30.60 -25.08
C SER A 6 -5.13 29.55 -24.89
N MET A 7 -4.74 28.29 -24.61
CA MET A 7 -5.54 27.40 -23.74
C MET A 7 -4.64 26.63 -22.78
N THR A 8 -4.54 27.18 -21.57
CA THR A 8 -4.23 26.50 -20.31
C THR A 8 -5.15 25.28 -20.12
N ALA A 9 -4.60 24.11 -19.77
CA ALA A 9 -5.30 23.13 -18.93
C ALA A 9 -4.30 22.15 -18.29
N GLN A 10 -3.81 22.57 -17.12
CA GLN A 10 -3.51 21.75 -15.96
C GLN A 10 -4.16 20.35 -15.95
N SER A 11 -3.34 19.32 -15.76
CA SER A 11 -3.68 18.23 -14.84
C SER A 11 -2.41 17.51 -14.45
N GLY A 12 -1.81 17.94 -13.34
CA GLY A 12 -0.92 17.09 -12.59
C GLY A 12 -1.75 15.90 -12.12
N ASN A 13 -1.38 14.71 -12.56
CA ASN A 13 -1.74 13.50 -11.85
C ASN A 13 -0.53 13.13 -10.99
N GLU A 14 -0.31 13.98 -9.98
CA GLU A 14 0.37 13.59 -8.76
C GLU A 14 -0.54 12.55 -8.10
N ASP A 15 -0.44 11.30 -8.57
CA ASP A 15 -0.93 10.11 -7.86
C ASP A 15 0.03 9.90 -6.67
N GLU A 16 -0.06 10.81 -5.71
CA GLU A 16 0.60 10.68 -4.43
C GLU A 16 -0.15 9.63 -3.62
N GLY A 17 0.40 8.41 -3.61
CA GLY A 17 0.30 7.51 -2.48
C GLY A 17 -1.11 7.07 -2.10
N SER A 18 -1.89 6.56 -3.06
CA SER A 18 -3.01 5.70 -2.69
C SER A 18 -2.43 4.47 -2.00
N GLU A 19 -2.66 4.34 -0.70
CA GLU A 19 -2.36 3.13 0.08
C GLU A 19 -3.18 1.99 -0.54
N ASP A 20 -2.60 1.27 -1.51
CA ASP A 20 -3.26 0.15 -2.17
C ASP A 20 -3.63 -0.90 -1.12
N GLU A 21 -4.92 -0.99 -0.78
CA GLU A 21 -5.44 -1.97 0.16
C GLU A 21 -5.42 -3.37 -0.50
N PHE A 22 -4.45 -4.19 -0.14
CA PHE A 22 -4.33 -5.56 -0.65
C PHE A 22 -4.97 -6.58 0.30
N GLN A 23 -5.60 -7.62 -0.27
CA GLN A 23 -6.21 -8.69 0.50
C GLN A 23 -5.13 -9.62 1.09
N VAL A 24 -5.10 -9.73 2.42
CA VAL A 24 -4.22 -10.68 3.12
C VAL A 24 -4.78 -12.09 3.02
N GLU A 25 -3.96 -13.04 2.57
CA GLU A 25 -4.30 -14.47 2.60
C GLU A 25 -3.98 -15.09 3.95
N VAL A 26 -2.75 -14.88 4.44
CA VAL A 26 -2.29 -15.45 5.71
C VAL A 26 -1.14 -14.62 6.29
N LEU A 27 -1.10 -14.50 7.61
CA LEU A 27 0.08 -13.98 8.32
C LEU A 27 1.04 -15.13 8.58
N LEU A 28 2.21 -15.10 7.93
CA LEU A 28 3.21 -16.16 8.04
C LEU A 28 4.06 -16.06 9.30
N GLY A 29 4.15 -14.87 9.88
CA GLY A 29 4.96 -14.63 11.07
C GLY A 29 4.68 -13.28 11.70
N ALA A 30 5.03 -13.16 12.97
CA ALA A 30 4.99 -11.92 13.73
C ALA A 30 6.33 -11.75 14.43
N ARG A 31 6.87 -10.53 14.41
CA ARG A 31 8.09 -10.17 15.13
C ARG A 31 7.92 -8.79 15.78
N VAL A 32 8.65 -8.57 16.86
CA VAL A 32 8.75 -7.26 17.51
C VAL A 32 10.01 -6.58 17.00
N ALA A 33 9.87 -5.35 16.50
CA ALA A 33 10.98 -4.50 16.10
C ALA A 33 11.78 -4.02 17.32
N GLU A 34 12.99 -3.49 17.11
CA GLU A 34 13.80 -2.93 18.20
C GLU A 34 13.10 -1.72 18.88
N ASP A 35 12.28 -0.98 18.13
CA ASP A 35 11.42 0.10 18.63
C ASP A 35 10.20 -0.38 19.45
N GLY A 36 9.98 -1.70 19.55
CA GLY A 36 8.84 -2.28 20.28
C GLY A 36 7.56 -2.42 19.45
N THR A 37 7.56 -1.99 18.18
CA THR A 37 6.41 -2.12 17.27
C THR A 37 6.28 -3.55 16.73
N TRP A 38 5.05 -4.06 16.65
CA TRP A 38 4.79 -5.35 16.00
C TRP A 38 4.84 -5.23 14.48
N GLN A 39 5.57 -6.14 13.84
CA GLN A 39 5.59 -6.33 12.40
C GLN A 39 5.12 -7.75 12.06
N TYR A 40 4.36 -7.88 10.99
CA TYR A 40 3.78 -9.12 10.54
C TYR A 40 4.23 -9.40 9.11
N LEU A 41 4.65 -10.63 8.85
CA LEU A 41 4.94 -11.09 7.50
C LEU A 41 3.62 -11.46 6.84
N VAL A 42 3.18 -10.61 5.92
CA VAL A 42 1.91 -10.74 5.23
C VAL A 42 2.12 -11.56 3.95
N LYS A 43 1.35 -12.63 3.78
CA LYS A 43 1.16 -13.28 2.49
C LYS A 43 -0.06 -12.69 1.81
N TRP A 44 0.15 -12.06 0.67
CA TRP A 44 -0.91 -11.45 -0.12
C TRP A 44 -1.68 -12.48 -0.94
N TYR A 45 -3.00 -12.35 -0.99
CA TYR A 45 -3.88 -13.26 -1.72
C TYR A 45 -3.63 -13.15 -3.23
N GLY A 46 -3.40 -14.30 -3.87
CA GLY A 46 -3.06 -14.37 -5.30
C GLY A 46 -1.57 -14.23 -5.62
N TYR A 47 -0.71 -13.96 -4.62
CA TYR A 47 0.74 -13.93 -4.75
C TYR A 47 1.34 -15.19 -4.11
N ASP A 48 1.66 -16.19 -4.93
CA ASP A 48 2.14 -17.50 -4.44
C ASP A 48 3.66 -17.51 -4.13
N LYS A 49 4.40 -16.48 -4.54
CA LYS A 49 5.84 -16.43 -4.29
C LYS A 49 6.11 -15.90 -2.89
N VAL A 50 6.90 -16.66 -2.13
CA VAL A 50 7.37 -16.26 -0.80
C VAL A 50 8.16 -14.93 -0.84
N SER A 51 8.75 -14.59 -2.00
CA SER A 51 9.46 -13.32 -2.21
C SER A 51 8.57 -12.09 -2.29
N ASP A 52 7.26 -12.25 -2.54
CA ASP A 52 6.30 -11.14 -2.55
C ASP A 52 5.73 -10.86 -1.14
N ASN A 53 6.10 -11.66 -0.13
CA ASN A 53 5.67 -11.42 1.24
C ASN A 53 6.44 -10.22 1.83
N THR A 54 5.71 -9.26 2.36
CA THR A 54 6.28 -8.05 2.98
C THR A 54 6.04 -8.02 4.49
N TRP A 55 6.93 -7.35 5.22
CA TRP A 55 6.79 -7.13 6.66
C TRP A 55 6.02 -5.84 6.90
N GLU A 56 4.73 -5.95 7.18
CA GLU A 56 3.86 -4.82 7.45
C GLU A 56 3.76 -4.54 8.96
N PRO A 57 3.80 -3.27 9.40
CA PRO A 57 3.55 -2.92 10.79
C PRO A 57 2.09 -3.23 11.18
N GLU A 58 1.84 -3.43 12.48
CA GLU A 58 0.49 -3.71 12.98
C GLU A 58 -0.53 -2.65 12.57
N ALA A 59 -0.10 -1.39 12.48
CA ALA A 59 -0.94 -0.26 12.08
C ALA A 59 -1.54 -0.46 10.68
N ASN A 60 -0.78 -0.97 9.72
CA ASN A 60 -1.26 -1.22 8.35
C ASN A 60 -2.28 -2.37 8.31
N LEU A 61 -2.14 -3.37 9.18
CA LEU A 61 -3.09 -4.48 9.26
C LEU A 61 -4.37 -4.12 10.02
N GLN A 62 -4.31 -3.20 10.97
CA GLN A 62 -5.48 -2.79 11.74
C GLN A 62 -6.50 -2.03 10.89
N ASP A 63 -6.06 -1.25 9.90
CA ASP A 63 -6.95 -0.51 9.02
C ASP A 63 -7.71 -1.45 8.06
N SER A 64 -7.00 -2.44 7.50
CA SER A 64 -7.58 -3.40 6.54
C SER A 64 -8.35 -4.57 7.19
N CYS A 65 -8.22 -4.80 8.50
CA CYS A 65 -8.88 -5.91 9.20
C CYS A 65 -10.27 -5.50 9.72
N ARG A 66 -11.17 -5.13 8.81
CA ARG A 66 -12.60 -4.99 9.16
C ARG A 66 -13.16 -6.37 9.50
N ARG A 67 -13.46 -6.59 10.77
CA ARG A 67 -14.21 -7.76 11.25
C ARG A 67 -15.62 -7.72 10.66
N ILE A 68 -15.83 -8.40 9.54
CA ILE A 68 -17.17 -8.72 9.02
C ILE A 68 -17.85 -9.80 9.85
#